data_AF-A0AA90I0Q1-F1
#
_entry.id   AF-A0AA90I0Q1-F1
#
_cell.length_a   1.000
_cell.length_b   1.000
_cell.length_c   1.000
_cell.angle_alpha   90.00
_cell.angle_beta   90.00
_cell.angle_gamma   90.00
#
_symmetry.space_group_name_H-M   'P 1'
#
loop_
_entity.id
_entity.type
_entity.pdbx_description
1 polymer ?
#
loop_
_entity_poly.entity_id
_entity_poly.type
_entity_poly.pdbx_seq_one_letter_code
_entity_poly.pdbx_strand_id
1 'polypeptide(L)'
;MKGDHQVILFIIFCLAGFFLGINLSADFELTGLGDFVVSFTTLLAAFSGAWYAFHLQNKRDLQAEEIRRVEAANRAIFTLARKLGKVRNISKQFVSPFRADPLYFLAIPPIAGISNSSTTINYDEISFLFNSDDPNLMAELSNAEEAYNAMLDGFALRSEMHFKQLQPLAEKAGFEDYVEYSDEQIRTAIGVRLYNGMKSQTDALIESLDSLEESLLELSSRLTETAKSQFKGHTIIGVAKDT
;
A
#
# COMPACT_ATOMS: atom_id res chain seq x y z
N MET A 1 6.27 -18.57 24.43
CA MET A 1 5.44 -18.86 25.62
C MET A 1 6.11 -18.42 26.94
N LYS A 2 6.57 -17.16 27.08
CA LYS A 2 7.11 -16.63 28.35
C LYS A 2 6.05 -15.93 29.23
N GLY A 3 4.80 -15.82 28.77
CA GLY A 3 3.72 -15.10 29.46
C GLY A 3 3.05 -15.87 30.60
N ASP A 4 2.94 -17.19 30.50
CA ASP A 4 2.14 -17.98 31.45
C ASP A 4 2.73 -18.02 32.87
N HIS A 5 4.06 -18.02 33.00
CA HIS A 5 4.70 -18.06 34.32
C HIS A 5 4.50 -16.79 35.14
N GLN A 6 4.39 -15.62 34.49
CA GLN A 6 4.18 -14.35 35.22
C GLN A 6 2.74 -14.22 35.73
N VAL A 7 1.76 -14.73 34.97
CA VAL A 7 0.35 -14.77 35.40
C VAL A 7 0.17 -15.72 36.58
N ILE A 8 0.81 -16.89 36.55
CA ILE A 8 0.76 -17.86 37.65
C ILE A 8 1.40 -17.28 38.93
N LEU A 9 2.55 -16.62 38.81
CA LEU A 9 3.21 -15.96 39.95
C LEU A 9 2.35 -14.85 40.57
N PHE A 10 1.63 -14.09 39.74
CA PHE A 10 0.75 -13.02 40.21
C PHE A 10 -0.47 -13.56 40.97
N ILE A 11 -1.10 -14.64 40.46
CA ILE A 11 -2.21 -15.31 41.13
C ILE A 11 -1.76 -15.88 42.48
N ILE A 12 -0.57 -16.49 42.53
CA ILE A 12 0.02 -17.00 43.78
C ILE A 12 0.25 -15.85 44.77
N PHE A 13 0.75 -14.70 44.33
CA PHE A 13 0.98 -13.54 45.21
C PHE A 13 -0.33 -12.96 45.77
N CYS A 14 -1.38 -12.88 44.95
CA CYS A 14 -2.69 -12.40 45.38
C CYS A 14 -3.35 -13.36 46.38
N LEU A 15 -3.32 -14.67 46.09
CA LEU A 15 -3.85 -15.69 46.98
C LEU A 15 -3.05 -15.74 48.29
N ALA A 16 -1.72 -15.68 48.22
CA ALA A 16 -0.88 -15.64 49.41
C ALA A 16 -1.16 -14.40 50.28
N GLY A 17 -1.31 -13.21 49.68
CA GLY A 17 -1.67 -11.99 50.40
C GLY A 17 -3.06 -12.06 51.05
N PHE A 18 -4.04 -12.65 50.35
CA PHE A 18 -5.39 -12.87 50.88
C PHE A 18 -5.40 -13.86 52.06
N PHE A 19 -4.71 -15.01 51.92
CA PHE A 19 -4.60 -15.99 53.00
C PHE A 19 -3.78 -15.48 54.19
N LEU A 20 -2.73 -14.69 53.97
CA LEU A 20 -1.98 -14.02 55.05
C LEU A 20 -2.87 -13.00 55.78
N GLY A 21 -3.66 -12.20 55.05
CA GLY A 21 -4.60 -11.25 55.64
C GLY A 21 -5.65 -11.92 56.53
N ILE A 22 -6.21 -13.05 56.06
CA ILE A 22 -7.18 -13.83 56.84
C ILE A 22 -6.54 -14.44 58.09
N ASN A 23 -5.36 -15.05 57.99
CA ASN A 23 -4.69 -15.66 59.15
C ASN A 23 -4.23 -14.61 60.18
N LEU A 24 -3.74 -13.46 59.75
CA LEU A 24 -3.40 -12.34 60.64
C LEU A 24 -4.63 -11.75 61.35
N SER A 25 -5.80 -11.78 60.72
CA SER A 25 -7.05 -11.32 61.32
C SER A 25 -7.65 -12.30 62.35
N ALA A 26 -7.22 -13.56 62.35
CA ALA A 26 -7.79 -14.61 63.20
C ALA A 26 -7.17 -14.68 64.62
N ASP A 27 -5.94 -14.19 64.81
CA ASP A 27 -5.18 -14.34 66.07
C ASP A 27 -4.90 -13.01 66.82
N PHE A 28 -5.32 -11.84 66.30
CA PHE A 28 -4.91 -10.54 66.84
C PHE A 28 -6.04 -9.84 67.61
N GLU A 29 -6.00 -9.87 68.95
CA GLU A 29 -6.82 -9.00 69.80
C GLU A 29 -6.53 -7.51 69.50
N LEU A 30 -7.54 -6.84 68.94
CA LEU A 30 -7.74 -5.40 68.75
C LEU A 30 -6.74 -4.48 69.47
N THR A 31 -5.61 -4.22 68.82
CA THR A 31 -4.85 -2.98 68.98
C THR A 31 -4.82 -2.29 67.61
N GLY A 32 -5.19 -1.01 67.54
CA GLY A 32 -5.49 -0.27 66.28
C GLY A 32 -4.40 -0.23 65.20
N LEU A 33 -3.23 -0.83 65.44
CA LEU A 33 -2.20 -1.07 64.44
C LEU A 33 -2.54 -2.24 63.51
N GLY A 34 -3.26 -3.28 63.98
CA GLY A 34 -3.61 -4.47 63.18
C GLY A 34 -4.52 -4.15 62.00
N ASP A 35 -5.58 -3.38 62.24
CA ASP A 35 -6.55 -2.96 61.21
C ASP A 35 -5.91 -2.09 60.12
N PHE A 36 -4.92 -1.27 60.48
CA PHE A 36 -4.15 -0.47 59.54
C PHE A 36 -3.29 -1.35 58.62
N VAL A 37 -2.61 -2.37 59.17
CA VAL A 37 -1.79 -3.29 58.37
C VAL A 37 -2.63 -4.09 57.39
N VAL A 38 -3.80 -4.59 57.80
CA VAL A 38 -4.72 -5.35 56.93
C VAL A 38 -5.26 -4.46 55.81
N SER A 39 -5.71 -3.25 56.14
CA SER A 39 -6.22 -2.29 55.15
C SER A 39 -5.13 -1.87 54.15
N PHE A 40 -3.92 -1.61 54.64
CA PHE A 40 -2.77 -1.26 53.81
C PHE A 40 -2.34 -2.41 52.89
N THR A 41 -2.34 -3.65 53.40
CA THR A 41 -2.02 -4.85 52.60
C THR A 41 -3.03 -5.07 51.48
N THR A 42 -4.32 -4.89 51.77
CA THR A 42 -5.40 -4.98 50.77
C THR A 42 -5.25 -3.91 49.70
N LEU A 43 -4.91 -2.68 50.09
CA LEU A 43 -4.65 -1.58 49.16
C LEU A 43 -3.45 -1.89 48.25
N LEU A 44 -2.35 -2.38 48.81
CA LEU A 44 -1.16 -2.77 48.04
C LEU A 44 -1.45 -3.92 47.07
N ALA A 45 -2.24 -4.92 47.48
CA ALA A 45 -2.64 -6.03 46.63
C ALA A 45 -3.51 -5.54 45.45
N ALA A 46 -4.53 -4.71 45.72
CA ALA A 46 -5.39 -4.14 44.70
C ALA A 46 -4.59 -3.24 43.73
N PHE A 47 -3.69 -2.40 44.25
CA PHE A 47 -2.82 -1.54 43.44
C PHE A 47 -1.90 -2.36 42.54
N SER A 48 -1.25 -3.39 43.09
CA SER A 48 -0.35 -4.27 42.31
C SER A 48 -1.09 -4.99 41.18
N GLY A 49 -2.34 -5.41 41.42
CA GLY A 49 -3.17 -6.01 40.38
C GLY A 49 -3.60 -5.06 39.30
N ALA A 50 -4.05 -3.86 39.67
CA ALA A 50 -4.38 -2.82 38.70
C ALA A 50 -3.15 -2.42 37.87
N TRP A 51 -1.99 -2.25 38.50
CA TRP A 51 -0.73 -1.92 37.83
C TRP A 51 -0.28 -3.01 36.85
N TYR A 52 -0.33 -4.28 37.28
CA TYR A 52 0.02 -5.42 36.42
C TYR A 52 -0.95 -5.57 35.23
N ALA A 53 -2.25 -5.44 35.46
CA ALA A 53 -3.26 -5.48 34.41
C ALA A 53 -3.07 -4.34 33.39
N PHE A 54 -2.80 -3.13 33.88
CA PHE A 54 -2.50 -1.97 33.04
C PHE A 54 -1.22 -2.19 32.22
N HIS A 55 -0.16 -2.74 32.83
CA HIS A 55 1.08 -3.03 32.13
C HIS A 55 0.89 -4.10 31.03
N LEU A 56 0.15 -5.17 31.34
CA LEU A 56 -0.18 -6.22 30.37
C LEU A 56 -1.02 -5.68 29.22
N GLN A 57 -2.01 -4.84 29.52
CA GLN A 57 -2.86 -4.19 28.53
C GLN A 57 -2.02 -3.30 27.60
N ASN A 58 -1.19 -2.42 28.17
CA ASN A 58 -0.31 -1.55 27.40
C ASN A 58 0.63 -2.35 26.48
N LYS A 59 1.17 -3.48 26.97
CA LYS A 59 2.00 -4.37 26.15
C LYS A 59 1.21 -4.98 24.98
N ARG A 60 -0.03 -5.41 25.21
CA ARG A 60 -0.91 -5.95 24.15
C ARG A 60 -1.27 -4.88 23.13
N ASP A 61 -1.54 -3.67 23.57
CA ASP A 61 -1.92 -2.54 22.71
C ASP A 61 -0.75 -2.15 21.78
N LEU A 62 0.47 -2.09 22.32
CA LEU A 62 1.68 -1.85 21.53
C LEU A 62 1.92 -2.96 20.48
N GLN A 63 1.77 -4.23 20.87
CA GLN A 63 1.90 -5.36 19.94
C GLN A 63 0.82 -5.34 18.85
N ALA A 64 -0.42 -5.02 19.21
CA ALA A 64 -1.52 -4.91 18.26
C ALA A 64 -1.33 -3.72 17.30
N GLU A 65 -0.75 -2.61 17.77
CA GLU A 65 -0.37 -1.50 16.92
C GLU A 65 0.75 -1.86 15.94
N GLU A 66 1.80 -2.55 16.41
CA GLU A 66 2.89 -3.02 15.55
C GLU A 66 2.39 -3.95 14.45
N ILE A 67 1.57 -4.95 14.79
CA ILE A 67 0.96 -5.87 13.80
C ILE A 67 0.13 -5.09 12.78
N ARG A 68 -0.70 -4.13 13.22
CA ARG A 68 -1.49 -3.29 12.30
C ARG A 68 -0.61 -2.50 11.33
N ARG A 69 0.51 -1.95 11.79
CA ARG A 69 1.47 -1.22 10.93
C ARG A 69 2.16 -2.15 9.93
N VAL A 70 2.52 -3.36 10.34
CA VAL A 70 3.08 -4.39 9.45
C VAL A 70 2.09 -4.78 8.35
N GLU A 71 0.83 -5.01 8.72
CA GLU A 71 -0.22 -5.32 7.75
C GLU A 71 -0.47 -4.16 6.78
N ALA A 72 -0.46 -2.91 7.29
CA ALA A 72 -0.58 -1.71 6.47
C ALA A 72 0.56 -1.60 5.45
N ALA A 73 1.81 -1.82 5.88
CA ALA A 73 2.98 -1.85 5.01
C ALA A 73 2.81 -2.90 3.89
N ASN A 74 2.41 -4.12 4.24
CA ASN A 74 2.18 -5.20 3.29
C ASN A 74 1.03 -4.88 2.31
N ARG A 75 -0.06 -4.26 2.78
CA ARG A 75 -1.16 -3.80 1.91
C ARG A 75 -0.69 -2.74 0.91
N ALA A 76 0.13 -1.79 1.35
CA ALA A 76 0.70 -0.76 0.49
C ALA A 76 1.65 -1.37 -0.57
N ILE A 77 2.57 -2.25 -0.17
CA ILE A 77 3.47 -2.96 -1.10
C ILE A 77 2.68 -3.78 -2.13
N PHE A 78 1.66 -4.51 -1.68
CA PHE A 78 0.79 -5.28 -2.58
C PHE A 78 0.03 -4.39 -3.57
N THR A 79 -0.40 -3.20 -3.12
CA THR A 79 -1.05 -2.22 -3.98
C THR A 79 -0.11 -1.71 -5.06
N LEU A 80 1.15 -1.39 -4.72
CA LEU A 80 2.18 -1.04 -5.70
C LEU A 80 2.44 -2.18 -6.68
N ALA A 81 2.54 -3.42 -6.20
CA ALA A 81 2.73 -4.60 -7.04
C ALA A 81 1.61 -4.77 -8.07
N ARG A 82 0.34 -4.55 -7.67
CA ARG A 82 -0.81 -4.60 -8.56
C ARG A 82 -0.79 -3.48 -9.61
N LYS A 83 -0.41 -2.26 -9.21
CA LYS A 83 -0.25 -1.13 -10.14
C LYS A 83 0.85 -1.43 -11.16
N LEU A 84 2.01 -1.89 -10.70
CA LEU A 84 3.13 -2.30 -11.55
C LEU A 84 2.73 -3.40 -12.53
N GLY A 85 2.02 -4.43 -12.05
CA GLY A 85 1.51 -5.50 -12.90
C GLY A 85 0.57 -5.00 -13.99
N LYS A 86 -0.29 -4.02 -13.69
CA LYS A 86 -1.16 -3.39 -14.70
C LYS A 86 -0.37 -2.55 -15.71
N VAL A 87 0.61 -1.77 -15.27
CA VAL A 87 1.53 -1.02 -16.15
C VAL A 87 2.26 -1.97 -17.10
N ARG A 88 2.87 -3.04 -16.58
CA ARG A 88 3.55 -4.07 -17.38
C ARG A 88 2.62 -4.76 -18.37
N ASN A 89 1.40 -5.08 -17.96
CA ASN A 89 0.41 -5.67 -18.85
C ASN A 89 0.05 -4.73 -20.00
N ILE A 90 -0.14 -3.43 -19.73
CA ILE A 90 -0.38 -2.43 -20.77
C ILE A 90 0.81 -2.37 -21.73
N SER A 91 2.03 -2.23 -21.18
CA SER A 91 3.27 -2.16 -21.96
C SER A 91 3.43 -3.38 -22.87
N LYS A 92 3.35 -4.58 -22.30
CA LYS A 92 3.56 -5.85 -23.03
C LYS A 92 2.49 -6.14 -24.07
N GLN A 93 1.21 -5.90 -23.76
CA GLN A 93 0.11 -6.30 -24.64
C GLN A 93 -0.20 -5.27 -25.72
N PHE A 94 -0.11 -3.97 -25.40
CA PHE A 94 -0.64 -2.92 -26.27
C PHE A 94 0.43 -2.00 -26.85
N VAL A 95 1.58 -1.82 -26.19
CA VAL A 95 2.59 -0.84 -26.65
C VAL A 95 3.76 -1.54 -27.33
N SER A 96 4.42 -2.47 -26.64
CA SER A 96 5.62 -3.15 -27.09
C SER A 96 5.52 -3.81 -28.47
N PRO A 97 4.39 -4.45 -28.88
CA PRO A 97 4.26 -5.02 -30.21
C PRO A 97 4.36 -4.00 -31.36
N PHE A 98 4.05 -2.73 -31.10
CA PHE A 98 3.96 -1.67 -32.11
C PHE A 98 5.05 -0.62 -31.98
N ARG A 99 5.95 -0.69 -30.99
CA ARG A 99 6.97 0.36 -30.75
C ARG A 99 7.89 0.65 -31.93
N ALA A 100 8.18 -0.38 -32.74
CA ALA A 100 9.06 -0.25 -33.90
C ALA A 100 8.32 0.22 -35.17
N ASP A 101 6.99 0.26 -35.14
CA ASP A 101 6.17 0.71 -36.25
C ASP A 101 6.31 2.24 -36.41
N PRO A 102 6.64 2.80 -37.59
CA PRO A 102 6.69 4.26 -37.79
C PRO A 102 5.35 4.96 -37.53
N LEU A 103 4.23 4.23 -37.59
CA LEU A 103 2.86 4.66 -37.34
C LEU A 103 2.28 4.06 -36.05
N TYR A 104 3.13 3.72 -35.07
CA TYR A 104 2.74 3.19 -33.75
C TYR A 104 1.55 3.92 -33.10
N PHE A 105 1.46 5.25 -33.25
CA PHE A 105 0.39 6.07 -32.69
C PHE A 105 -0.99 5.83 -33.34
N LEU A 106 -1.04 5.19 -34.50
CA LEU A 106 -2.25 4.68 -35.16
C LEU A 106 -2.39 3.17 -34.98
N ALA A 107 -1.28 2.44 -34.96
CA ALA A 107 -1.28 0.98 -34.87
C ALA A 107 -1.66 0.46 -33.47
N ILE A 108 -1.31 1.20 -32.40
CA ILE A 108 -1.70 0.84 -31.04
C ILE A 108 -3.24 0.96 -30.91
N PRO A 109 -3.94 -0.17 -30.67
CA PRO A 109 -5.39 -0.18 -30.66
C PRO A 109 -5.95 0.52 -29.42
N PRO A 110 -7.22 0.96 -29.46
CA PRO A 110 -7.91 1.47 -28.28
C PRO A 110 -8.03 0.37 -27.23
N ILE A 111 -7.72 0.70 -25.97
CA ILE A 111 -7.76 -0.27 -24.87
C ILE A 111 -9.14 -0.24 -24.24
N ALA A 112 -9.93 -1.27 -24.49
CA ALA A 112 -11.26 -1.42 -23.89
C ALA A 112 -11.15 -1.73 -22.39
N GLY A 113 -12.00 -1.09 -21.58
CA GLY A 113 -12.12 -1.45 -20.18
C GLY A 113 -10.87 -1.12 -19.34
N ILE A 114 -10.12 -0.07 -19.68
CA ILE A 114 -9.25 0.62 -18.70
C ILE A 114 -10.17 1.22 -17.63
N SER A 115 -10.64 0.35 -16.75
CA SER A 115 -11.33 0.72 -15.54
C SER A 115 -10.28 1.02 -14.49
N ASN A 116 -10.45 2.15 -13.81
CA ASN A 116 -9.74 2.45 -12.60
C ASN A 116 -10.36 1.61 -11.47
N SER A 117 -10.09 0.30 -11.46
CA SER A 117 -10.46 -0.56 -10.34
C SER A 117 -9.57 -0.18 -9.16
N SER A 118 -10.03 0.85 -8.46
CA SER A 118 -9.35 1.65 -7.45
C SER A 118 -8.77 0.76 -6.36
N THR A 119 -7.48 0.46 -6.47
CA THR A 119 -6.69 0.03 -5.31
C THR A 119 -5.79 1.19 -4.98
N THR A 120 -6.25 2.04 -4.07
CA THR A 120 -5.51 3.20 -3.58
C THR A 120 -4.72 2.82 -2.34
N ILE A 121 -3.62 3.52 -2.12
CA ILE A 121 -2.85 3.35 -0.87
C ILE A 121 -3.64 4.04 0.25
N ASN A 122 -3.80 3.36 1.39
CA ASN A 122 -4.34 4.00 2.58
C ASN A 122 -3.22 4.73 3.33
N TYR A 123 -3.05 6.01 3.03
CA TYR A 123 -1.97 6.85 3.58
C TYR A 123 -2.06 6.99 5.12
N ASP A 124 -3.25 7.00 5.71
CA ASP A 124 -3.39 7.10 7.17
C ASP A 124 -2.78 5.89 7.87
N GLU A 125 -2.94 4.70 7.29
CA GLU A 125 -2.42 3.43 7.84
C GLU A 125 -0.89 3.31 7.74
N ILE A 126 -0.26 4.01 6.79
CA ILE A 126 1.21 4.03 6.60
C ILE A 126 1.87 5.30 7.14
N SER A 127 1.16 6.07 7.97
CA SER A 127 1.68 7.27 8.65
C SER A 127 2.93 7.01 9.50
N PHE A 128 3.22 5.75 9.85
CA PHE A 128 4.47 5.38 10.51
C PHE A 128 5.72 5.74 9.68
N LEU A 129 5.59 5.92 8.36
CA LEU A 129 6.67 6.33 7.46
C LEU A 129 7.23 7.72 7.77
N PHE A 130 6.41 8.62 8.37
CA PHE A 130 6.89 9.95 8.79
C PHE A 130 8.01 9.88 9.83
N ASN A 131 8.09 8.78 10.58
CA ASN A 131 9.12 8.54 11.60
C ASN A 131 10.13 7.46 11.15
N SER A 132 10.20 7.16 9.85
CA SER A 132 11.14 6.18 9.30
C SER A 132 12.46 6.83 8.86
N ASP A 133 13.41 5.99 8.42
CA ASP A 133 14.68 6.43 7.87
C ASP A 133 14.53 7.13 6.50
N ASP A 134 13.35 7.02 5.86
CA ASP A 134 13.00 7.68 4.59
C ASP A 134 11.62 8.41 4.70
N PRO A 135 11.56 9.58 5.34
CA PRO A 135 10.31 10.32 5.52
C PRO A 135 9.68 10.84 4.22
N ASN A 136 10.48 10.98 3.15
CA ASN A 136 10.02 11.50 1.85
C ASN A 136 9.26 10.45 1.04
N LEU A 137 9.47 9.16 1.34
CA LEU A 137 8.80 8.04 0.66
C LEU A 137 7.28 8.20 0.60
N MET A 138 6.67 8.78 1.64
CA MET A 138 5.23 9.05 1.68
C MET A 138 4.76 9.98 0.54
N ALA A 139 5.49 11.07 0.31
CA ALA A 139 5.18 12.02 -0.75
C ALA A 139 5.42 11.41 -2.14
N GLU A 140 6.50 10.63 -2.27
CA GLU A 140 6.82 9.95 -3.53
C GLU A 140 5.78 8.88 -3.90
N LEU A 141 5.28 8.12 -2.92
CA LEU A 141 4.16 7.18 -3.12
C LEU A 141 2.90 7.90 -3.60
N SER A 142 2.57 9.05 -3.00
CA SER A 142 1.44 9.89 -3.43
C SER A 142 1.61 10.36 -4.87
N ASN A 143 2.79 10.89 -5.22
CA ASN A 143 3.08 11.36 -6.58
C ASN A 143 3.01 10.21 -7.60
N ALA A 144 3.54 9.03 -7.27
CA ALA A 144 3.45 7.86 -8.15
C ALA A 144 2.01 7.36 -8.33
N GLU A 145 1.17 7.48 -7.30
CA GLU A 145 -0.26 7.18 -7.41
C GLU A 145 -0.99 8.18 -8.33
N GLU A 146 -0.70 9.47 -8.21
CA GLU A 146 -1.24 10.49 -9.11
C GLU A 146 -0.78 10.26 -10.56
N ALA A 147 0.52 10.00 -10.77
CA ALA A 147 1.08 9.70 -12.08
C ALA A 147 0.44 8.44 -12.70
N TYR A 148 0.21 7.41 -11.89
CA TYR A 148 -0.51 6.21 -12.32
C TYR A 148 -1.95 6.50 -12.76
N ASN A 149 -2.69 7.30 -12.00
CA ASN A 149 -4.04 7.69 -12.39
C ASN A 149 -4.05 8.53 -13.67
N ALA A 150 -3.16 9.52 -13.78
CA ALA A 150 -3.02 10.36 -14.97
C ALA A 150 -2.67 9.54 -16.23
N MET A 151 -1.82 8.52 -16.10
CA MET A 151 -1.50 7.59 -17.18
C MET A 151 -2.74 6.80 -17.64
N LEU A 152 -3.53 6.27 -16.71
CA LEU A 152 -4.78 5.56 -17.05
C LEU A 152 -5.79 6.47 -17.75
N ASP A 153 -5.99 7.68 -17.24
CA ASP A 153 -6.90 8.67 -17.83
C ASP A 153 -6.43 9.08 -19.23
N GLY A 154 -5.12 9.25 -19.42
CA GLY A 154 -4.55 9.56 -20.71
C GLY A 154 -4.74 8.44 -21.74
N PHE A 155 -4.58 7.16 -21.34
CA PHE A 155 -4.90 6.03 -22.22
C PHE A 155 -6.40 5.94 -22.54
N ALA A 156 -7.27 6.26 -21.58
CA ALA A 156 -8.72 6.30 -21.81
C ALA A 156 -9.08 7.40 -22.82
N LEU A 157 -8.56 8.61 -22.64
CA LEU A 157 -8.75 9.73 -23.57
C LEU A 157 -8.23 9.41 -24.97
N ARG A 158 -7.03 8.84 -25.07
CA ARG A 158 -6.43 8.43 -26.36
C ARG A 158 -7.26 7.34 -27.03
N SER A 159 -7.77 6.37 -26.28
CA SER A 159 -8.65 5.32 -26.81
C SER A 159 -9.97 5.90 -27.31
N GLU A 160 -10.54 6.88 -26.59
CA GLU A 160 -11.72 7.60 -27.02
C GLU A 160 -11.48 8.40 -28.31
N MET A 161 -10.35 9.12 -28.40
CA MET A 161 -9.97 9.84 -29.63
C MET A 161 -9.79 8.89 -30.81
N HIS A 162 -9.13 7.75 -30.58
CA HIS A 162 -8.95 6.72 -31.60
C HIS A 162 -10.30 6.19 -32.12
N PHE A 163 -11.21 5.83 -31.21
CA PHE A 163 -12.50 5.25 -31.56
C PHE A 163 -13.47 6.27 -32.17
N LYS A 164 -13.57 7.47 -31.59
CA LYS A 164 -14.59 8.47 -31.98
C LYS A 164 -14.16 9.39 -33.12
N GLN A 165 -12.85 9.55 -33.36
CA GLN A 165 -12.35 10.51 -34.35
C GLN A 165 -11.53 9.81 -35.44
N LEU A 166 -10.53 9.02 -35.06
CA LEU A 166 -9.62 8.41 -36.04
C LEU A 166 -10.33 7.36 -36.91
N GLN A 167 -10.97 6.37 -36.30
CA GLN A 167 -11.62 5.27 -37.02
C GLN A 167 -12.68 5.75 -38.03
N PRO A 168 -13.62 6.64 -37.68
CA PRO A 168 -14.63 7.12 -38.64
C PRO A 168 -14.02 7.86 -39.84
N LEU A 169 -12.91 8.58 -39.64
CA LEU A 169 -12.22 9.28 -40.72
C LEU A 169 -11.46 8.30 -41.63
N ALA A 170 -10.81 7.29 -41.06
CA ALA A 170 -10.15 6.23 -41.80
C ALA A 170 -11.16 5.43 -42.64
N GLU A 171 -12.29 5.03 -42.05
CA GLU A 171 -13.38 4.33 -42.74
C GLU A 171 -13.94 5.16 -43.90
N LYS A 172 -14.22 6.46 -43.66
CA LYS A 172 -14.71 7.38 -44.70
C LYS A 172 -13.71 7.57 -45.84
N ALA A 173 -12.40 7.48 -45.56
CA ALA A 173 -11.34 7.53 -46.55
C ALA A 173 -11.15 6.20 -47.31
N GLY A 174 -11.88 5.15 -46.94
CA GLY A 174 -11.76 3.82 -47.54
C GLY A 174 -10.49 3.09 -47.13
N PHE A 175 -9.97 3.35 -45.92
CA PHE A 175 -8.86 2.58 -45.40
C PHE A 175 -9.33 1.16 -45.02
N GLU A 176 -8.62 0.17 -45.53
CA GLU A 176 -8.84 -1.24 -45.29
C GLU A 176 -7.73 -1.80 -44.39
N ASP A 177 -8.07 -2.79 -43.57
CA ASP A 177 -7.09 -3.50 -42.77
C ASP A 177 -6.05 -4.19 -43.68
N TYR A 178 -4.79 -4.25 -43.22
CA TYR A 178 -3.67 -4.93 -43.91
C TYR A 178 -3.20 -4.29 -45.23
N VAL A 179 -3.66 -3.09 -45.57
CA VAL A 179 -3.14 -2.29 -46.68
C VAL A 179 -2.14 -1.26 -46.14
N GLU A 180 -0.96 -1.17 -46.77
CA GLU A 180 0.01 -0.13 -46.45
C GLU A 180 -0.40 1.20 -47.10
N TYR A 181 -0.54 2.24 -46.28
CA TYR A 181 -0.79 3.60 -46.71
C TYR A 181 0.44 4.46 -46.48
N SER A 182 0.76 5.34 -47.43
CA SER A 182 1.82 6.32 -47.23
C SER A 182 1.43 7.36 -46.17
N ASP A 183 2.44 7.92 -45.49
CA ASP A 183 2.24 8.97 -44.48
C ASP A 183 1.38 10.14 -45.00
N GLU A 184 1.59 10.54 -46.25
CA GLU A 184 0.86 11.65 -46.88
C GLU A 184 -0.62 11.30 -47.13
N GLN A 185 -0.92 10.06 -47.53
CA GLN A 185 -2.31 9.60 -47.68
C GLN A 185 -3.04 9.63 -46.34
N ILE A 186 -2.38 9.17 -45.27
CA ILE A 186 -2.95 9.17 -43.93
C ILE A 186 -3.20 10.61 -43.46
N ARG A 187 -2.20 11.49 -43.55
CA ARG A 187 -2.34 12.92 -43.17
C ARG A 187 -3.46 13.62 -43.92
N THR A 188 -3.60 13.33 -45.22
CA THR A 188 -4.67 13.90 -46.05
C THR A 188 -6.04 13.38 -45.62
N ALA A 189 -6.15 12.09 -45.31
CA ALA A 189 -7.41 11.45 -44.91
C ALA A 189 -7.92 11.92 -43.54
N ILE A 190 -7.06 11.88 -42.52
CA ILE A 190 -7.46 12.14 -41.12
C ILE A 190 -7.24 13.60 -40.69
N GLY A 191 -6.49 14.36 -41.48
CA GLY A 191 -6.11 15.74 -41.21
C GLY A 191 -4.88 15.88 -40.30
N VAL A 192 -4.03 16.86 -40.65
CA VAL A 192 -2.74 17.13 -39.98
C VAL A 192 -2.88 17.35 -38.46
N ARG A 193 -3.96 18.01 -38.03
CA ARG A 193 -4.18 18.29 -36.60
C ARG A 193 -4.39 17.01 -35.79
N LEU A 194 -5.26 16.12 -36.25
CA LEU A 194 -5.56 14.86 -35.56
C LEU A 194 -4.34 13.93 -35.61
N TYR A 195 -3.67 13.85 -36.76
CA TYR A 195 -2.42 13.11 -36.92
C TYR A 195 -1.39 13.52 -35.86
N ASN A 196 -1.03 14.81 -35.81
CA ASN A 196 0.00 15.30 -34.89
C ASN A 196 -0.46 15.19 -33.43
N GLY A 197 -1.75 15.39 -33.16
CA GLY A 197 -2.33 15.24 -31.82
C GLY A 197 -2.26 13.80 -31.31
N MET A 198 -2.65 12.83 -32.13
CA MET A 198 -2.55 11.40 -31.79
C MET A 198 -1.09 10.99 -31.55
N LYS A 199 -0.16 11.43 -32.42
CA LYS A 199 1.25 11.15 -32.25
C LYS A 199 1.79 11.71 -30.93
N SER A 200 1.59 13.01 -30.69
CA SER A 200 2.09 13.67 -29.47
C SER A 200 1.50 13.07 -28.19
N GLN A 201 0.21 12.72 -28.17
CA GLN A 201 -0.39 12.07 -27.00
C GLN A 201 0.15 10.66 -26.80
N THR A 202 0.38 9.91 -27.88
CA THR A 202 0.99 8.58 -27.80
C THR A 202 2.38 8.66 -27.21
N ASP A 203 3.20 9.60 -27.68
CA ASP A 203 4.57 9.79 -27.21
C ASP A 203 4.60 10.03 -25.70
N ALA A 204 3.79 10.98 -25.22
CA ALA A 204 3.68 11.28 -23.80
C ALA A 204 3.19 10.08 -22.97
N LEU A 205 2.25 9.28 -23.50
CA LEU A 205 1.76 8.09 -22.80
C LEU A 205 2.81 6.99 -22.70
N ILE A 206 3.58 6.76 -23.77
CA ILE A 206 4.66 5.77 -23.77
C ILE A 206 5.74 6.18 -22.77
N GLU A 207 6.15 7.44 -22.79
CA GLU A 207 7.13 7.97 -21.82
C GLU A 207 6.62 7.86 -20.37
N SER A 208 5.36 8.25 -20.12
CA SER A 208 4.75 8.12 -18.80
C SER A 208 4.64 6.67 -18.35
N LEU A 209 4.36 5.73 -19.25
CA LEU A 209 4.28 4.31 -18.94
C LEU A 209 5.64 3.75 -18.50
N ASP A 210 6.69 4.08 -19.25
CA ASP A 210 8.05 3.59 -19.01
C ASP A 210 8.62 4.15 -17.70
N SER A 211 8.50 5.47 -17.50
CA SER A 211 8.96 6.15 -16.28
C SER A 211 8.22 5.66 -15.02
N LEU A 212 6.91 5.42 -15.15
CA LEU A 212 6.10 4.95 -14.04
C LEU A 212 6.39 3.48 -13.69
N GLU A 213 6.71 2.63 -14.67
CA GLU A 213 7.12 1.24 -14.39
C GLU A 213 8.36 1.22 -13.49
N GLU A 214 9.38 2.00 -13.85
CA GLU A 214 10.61 2.13 -13.08
C GLU A 214 10.34 2.69 -11.68
N SER A 215 9.59 3.79 -11.61
CA SER A 215 9.24 4.45 -10.34
C SER A 215 8.46 3.53 -9.39
N LEU A 216 7.46 2.80 -9.88
CA LEU A 216 6.68 1.87 -9.05
C LEU A 216 7.54 0.71 -8.54
N LEU A 217 8.45 0.20 -9.36
CA LEU A 217 9.38 -0.84 -8.95
C LEU A 217 10.33 -0.33 -7.86
N GLU A 218 10.95 0.83 -8.06
CA GLU A 218 11.86 1.45 -7.09
C GLU A 218 11.15 1.70 -5.75
N LEU A 219 10.01 2.38 -5.78
CA LEU A 219 9.23 2.72 -4.59
C LEU A 219 8.77 1.47 -3.83
N SER A 220 8.40 0.41 -4.55
CA SER A 220 8.04 -0.85 -3.92
C SER A 220 9.22 -1.49 -3.17
N SER A 221 10.44 -1.41 -3.75
CA SER A 221 11.67 -1.91 -3.11
C SER A 221 12.01 -1.08 -1.86
N ARG A 222 12.00 0.24 -1.99
CA ARG A 222 12.28 1.17 -0.88
C ARG A 222 11.29 1.03 0.26
N LEU A 223 10.00 0.84 -0.05
CA LEU A 223 8.97 0.59 0.97
C LEU A 223 9.19 -0.77 1.68
N THR A 224 9.52 -1.82 0.94
CA THR A 224 9.88 -3.12 1.51
C THR A 224 11.10 -3.01 2.43
N GLU A 225 12.14 -2.30 2.02
CA GLU A 225 13.36 -2.11 2.81
C GLU A 225 13.10 -1.30 4.08
N THR A 226 12.36 -0.19 3.96
CA THR A 226 11.96 0.66 5.10
C THR A 226 11.15 -0.14 6.11
N ALA A 227 10.15 -0.90 5.65
CA ALA A 227 9.34 -1.75 6.52
C ALA A 227 10.15 -2.87 7.18
N LYS A 228 11.12 -3.48 6.49
CA LYS A 228 12.03 -4.49 7.08
C LYS A 228 12.96 -3.89 8.14
N SER A 229 13.46 -2.67 7.92
CA SER A 229 14.29 -1.97 8.90
C SER A 229 13.52 -1.69 10.19
N GLN A 230 12.27 -1.22 10.04
CA GLN A 230 11.41 -0.79 11.14
C GLN A 230 10.80 -1.96 11.91
N PHE A 231 10.34 -3.02 11.23
CA PHE A 231 9.59 -4.13 11.83
C PHE A 231 10.43 -5.42 11.86
N LYS A 232 11.49 -5.42 12.67
CA LYS A 232 12.40 -6.57 12.78
C LYS A 232 11.68 -7.80 13.33
N GLY A 233 11.83 -8.94 12.64
CA GLY A 233 11.20 -10.21 13.03
C GLY A 233 9.77 -10.40 12.50
N HIS A 234 9.23 -9.44 11.76
CA HIS A 234 7.97 -9.58 11.04
C HIS A 234 8.17 -9.96 9.56
N THR A 235 7.18 -10.64 8.99
CA THR A 235 7.17 -10.98 7.56
C THR A 235 6.72 -9.77 6.75
N ILE A 236 7.64 -9.24 5.94
CA ILE A 236 7.37 -8.17 4.98
C ILE A 236 7.44 -8.74 3.57
N ILE A 237 6.39 -8.55 2.78
CA ILE A 237 6.34 -8.99 1.39
C ILE A 237 7.26 -8.11 0.51
N GLY A 238 7.68 -8.64 -0.63
CA GLY A 238 8.46 -7.91 -1.62
C GLY A 238 7.88 -8.06 -3.01
N VAL A 239 8.20 -7.11 -3.89
CA VAL A 239 7.87 -7.19 -5.30
C VAL A 239 9.04 -7.83 -6.04
N ALA A 240 8.77 -8.90 -6.78
CA ALA A 240 9.80 -9.52 -7.61
C ALA A 240 10.15 -8.60 -8.78
N LYS A 241 11.45 -8.42 -9.02
CA LYS A 241 11.92 -7.88 -10.29
C LYS A 241 11.76 -9.01 -11.31
N ASP A 242 10.85 -8.84 -12.26
CA ASP A 242 10.77 -9.76 -13.40
C ASP A 242 12.11 -9.64 -14.15
N THR A 243 12.91 -10.70 -14.12
CA THR A 243 14.14 -10.86 -14.91
C THR A 243 13.82 -11.15 -16.36
#